data_AF-A0A7C1GD82-F1
#
_entry.id   AF-A0A7C1GD82-F1
#
_cell.length_a   1.000
_cell.length_b   1.000
_cell.length_c   1.000
_cell.angle_alpha   90.00
_cell.angle_beta   90.00
_cell.angle_gamma   90.00
#
_symmetry.space_group_name_H-M   'P 1'
#
loop_
_entity.id
_entity.type
_entity.pdbx_description
1 polymer ?
#
loop_
_entity_poly.entity_id
_entity_poly.type
_entity_poly.pdbx_seq_one_letter_code
_entity_poly.pdbx_strand_id
1 'polypeptide(L)'
;MKRGKTEELKGRYGDPPAEIIMRVISLERQGFILPPREAKDLLGSSSEDGQWYHHKKIDHLRRALSERFIAMEVHPTEGITIVPSRRADEPRILCSPKNIRY
;
A
#
# COMPACT_ATOMS: atom_id res chain seq x y z
N MET A 1 25.15 0.37 10.55
CA MET A 1 23.77 0.01 10.89
C MET A 1 22.88 1.24 10.70
N LYS A 2 22.14 1.35 9.59
CA LYS A 2 21.28 2.51 9.31
C LYS A 2 19.96 2.35 10.08
N ARG A 3 19.93 2.87 11.31
CA ARG A 3 18.68 3.19 12.04
C ARG A 3 18.17 4.51 11.45
N GLY A 4 16.99 4.50 10.84
CA GLY A 4 16.41 5.70 10.23
C GLY A 4 15.20 5.48 9.31
N LYS A 5 14.73 4.24 9.12
CA LYS A 5 13.59 3.93 8.24
C LYS A 5 12.22 3.89 8.93
N THR A 6 12.17 3.88 10.26
CA THR A 6 10.94 3.61 11.03
C THR A 6 10.28 4.90 11.57
N GLU A 7 10.96 6.05 11.51
CA GLU A 7 10.43 7.31 12.06
C GLU A 7 9.48 8.04 11.10
N GLU A 8 9.51 7.77 9.79
CA GLU A 8 8.62 8.42 8.82
C GLU A 8 7.20 7.83 8.76
N LEU A 9 7.02 6.60 9.24
CA LEU A 9 5.69 5.99 9.41
C LEU A 9 4.98 6.44 10.68
N LYS A 10 5.63 7.28 11.50
CA LYS A 10 5.04 7.93 12.67
C LYS A 10 4.12 9.07 12.19
N GLY A 11 3.02 8.68 11.53
CA GLY A 11 1.92 9.58 11.23
C GLY A 11 1.48 10.30 12.50
N ARG A 12 1.00 11.53 12.37
CA ARG A 12 0.35 12.21 13.49
C ARG A 12 -0.80 11.31 13.90
N TYR A 13 -0.87 10.93 15.16
CA TYR A 13 -1.98 10.15 15.74
C TYR A 13 -3.32 10.70 15.21
N GLY A 14 -3.92 10.03 14.21
CA GLY A 14 -5.17 10.48 13.57
C GLY A 14 -5.27 10.32 12.06
N ASP A 15 -4.17 10.26 11.30
CA ASP A 15 -4.24 10.09 9.85
C ASP A 15 -4.67 8.65 9.46
N PRO A 16 -5.57 8.47 8.48
CA PRO A 16 -5.98 7.13 8.05
C PRO A 16 -4.80 6.36 7.44
N PRO A 17 -4.68 5.05 7.70
CA PRO A 17 -3.58 4.19 7.23
C PRO A 17 -3.20 4.33 5.74
N ALA A 18 -4.21 4.55 4.89
CA ALA A 18 -4.01 4.72 3.45
C ALA A 18 -3.23 6.00 3.10
N GLU A 19 -3.40 7.09 3.85
CA GLU A 19 -2.70 8.35 3.60
C GLU A 19 -1.23 8.30 4.01
N ILE A 20 -0.93 7.62 5.12
CA ILE A 20 0.45 7.35 5.55
C ILE A 20 1.17 6.55 4.45
N ILE A 21 0.55 5.47 3.97
CA ILE A 21 1.10 4.63 2.89
C ILE A 21 1.32 5.45 1.62
N MET A 22 0.35 6.26 1.22
CA MET A 22 0.49 7.12 0.04
C MET A 22 1.65 8.09 0.13
N ARG A 23 1.87 8.69 1.31
CA ARG A 23 2.98 9.62 1.51
C ARG A 23 4.31 8.91 1.30
N VAL A 24 4.46 7.70 1.85
CA VAL A 24 5.68 6.90 1.69
C VAL A 24 5.90 6.50 0.22
N ILE A 25 4.86 6.03 -0.49
CA ILE A 25 4.98 5.72 -1.92
C ILE A 25 5.33 6.97 -2.75
N SER A 26 4.76 8.12 -2.40
CA SER A 26 5.03 9.38 -3.11
C SER A 26 6.49 9.83 -2.95
N LEU A 27 7.06 9.63 -1.75
CA LEU A 27 8.46 9.95 -1.44
C LEU A 27 9.44 8.96 -2.08
N GLU A 28 9.19 7.65 -1.88
CA GLU A 28 10.11 6.60 -2.31
C GLU A 28 9.94 6.23 -3.80
N ARG A 29 8.78 6.51 -4.40
CA ARG A 29 8.39 6.12 -5.78
C ARG A 29 8.51 4.62 -6.09
N GLN A 30 8.57 3.78 -5.06
CA GLN A 30 8.70 2.33 -5.18
C GLN A 30 7.80 1.61 -4.18
N GLY A 31 7.61 0.31 -4.42
CA GLY A 31 6.95 -0.55 -3.46
C GLY A 31 7.83 -0.82 -2.24
N PHE A 32 7.19 -1.12 -1.12
CA PHE A 32 7.84 -1.48 0.14
C PHE A 32 7.07 -2.56 0.88
N ILE A 33 7.75 -3.23 1.82
CA ILE A 33 7.16 -4.24 2.69
C ILE A 33 7.05 -3.63 4.08
N LEU A 34 5.83 -3.60 4.61
CA LEU A 34 5.52 -3.20 5.96
C LEU A 34 5.51 -4.45 6.84
N PRO A 35 6.48 -4.66 7.74
CA PRO A 35 6.56 -5.88 8.53
C PRO A 35 5.34 -6.02 9.46
N PRO A 36 5.00 -7.25 9.93
CA PRO A 36 3.78 -7.52 10.69
C PRO A 36 3.61 -6.61 11.92
N ARG A 37 4.70 -6.25 12.59
CA ARG A 37 4.65 -5.36 13.77
C ARG A 37 4.18 -3.94 13.40
N GLU A 38 4.72 -3.39 12.32
CA GLU A 38 4.34 -2.06 11.83
C GLU A 38 2.94 -2.08 11.19
N ALA A 39 2.58 -3.17 10.52
CA ALA A 39 1.22 -3.38 10.02
C ALA A 39 0.19 -3.41 11.16
N LYS A 40 0.47 -4.13 12.25
CA LYS A 40 -0.40 -4.16 13.44
C LYS A 40 -0.51 -2.78 14.08
N ASP A 41 0.60 -2.06 14.20
CA ASP A 41 0.62 -0.68 14.74
C ASP A 41 -0.23 0.26 13.88
N LEU A 42 -0.05 0.22 12.55
CA LEU A 42 -0.81 1.00 11.58
C LEU A 42 -2.32 0.69 11.65
N LEU A 43 -2.69 -0.57 11.90
CA LEU A 43 -4.08 -0.99 12.02
C LEU A 43 -4.65 -0.74 13.43
N GLY A 44 -3.82 -0.37 14.41
CA GLY A 44 -4.20 -0.33 15.82
C GLY A 44 -4.70 -1.68 16.32
N SER A 45 -4.10 -2.78 15.84
CA SER A 45 -4.37 -4.15 16.29
C SER A 45 -3.36 -4.56 17.37
N SER A 46 -3.80 -5.41 18.32
CA SER A 46 -2.90 -5.91 19.37
C SER A 46 -1.76 -6.73 18.76
N SER A 47 -0.56 -6.62 19.35
CA SER A 47 0.62 -7.37 18.91
C SER A 47 0.42 -8.88 18.98
N GLU A 48 -0.45 -9.34 19.88
CA GLU A 48 -0.79 -10.76 20.11
C GLU A 48 -1.87 -11.28 19.16
N ASP A 49 -2.48 -10.41 18.35
CA ASP A 49 -3.52 -10.83 17.42
C ASP A 49 -2.89 -11.67 16.28
N GLY A 50 -3.14 -12.97 16.34
CA GLY A 50 -2.61 -13.96 15.40
C GLY A 50 -3.35 -13.98 14.06
N GLN A 51 -4.45 -13.21 13.92
CA GLN A 51 -5.28 -13.16 12.71
C GLN A 51 -5.42 -11.72 12.18
N TRP A 52 -4.44 -10.87 12.49
CA TRP A 52 -4.44 -9.46 12.13
C TRP A 52 -4.64 -9.21 10.62
N TYR A 53 -4.17 -10.16 9.80
CA TYR A 53 -4.29 -10.17 8.35
C TYR A 53 -5.73 -10.40 7.82
N HIS A 54 -6.66 -10.86 8.66
CA HIS A 54 -8.09 -11.02 8.36
C HIS A 54 -8.97 -9.88 8.92
N HIS A 55 -8.40 -8.84 9.53
CA HIS A 55 -9.19 -7.76 10.07
C HIS A 55 -9.92 -6.98 8.97
N LYS A 56 -11.16 -6.55 9.23
CA LYS A 56 -11.92 -5.63 8.34
C LYS A 56 -11.14 -4.35 7.98
N LYS A 57 -10.21 -3.93 8.85
CA LYS A 57 -9.32 -2.79 8.60
C LYS A 57 -8.35 -3.05 7.44
N ILE A 58 -7.88 -4.28 7.26
CA ILE A 58 -7.08 -4.70 6.10
C ILE A 58 -7.91 -4.58 4.82
N ASP A 59 -9.15 -5.08 4.82
CA ASP A 59 -10.04 -4.94 3.65
C ASP A 59 -10.33 -3.48 3.32
N HIS A 60 -10.62 -2.65 4.33
CA HIS A 60 -10.81 -1.20 4.14
C HIS A 60 -9.56 -0.53 3.57
N LEU A 61 -8.38 -0.87 4.10
CA LEU A 61 -7.12 -0.34 3.61
C LEU A 61 -6.86 -0.78 2.16
N ARG A 62 -7.05 -2.07 1.86
CA ARG A 62 -6.92 -2.62 0.51
C ARG A 62 -7.80 -1.88 -0.49
N ARG A 63 -9.04 -1.61 -0.11
CA ARG A 63 -10.03 -0.91 -0.94
C ARG A 63 -9.60 0.54 -1.19
N ALA A 64 -9.23 1.26 -0.14
CA ALA A 64 -8.76 2.64 -0.22
C ALA A 64 -7.48 2.78 -1.07
N LEU A 65 -6.56 1.82 -0.98
CA LEU A 65 -5.35 1.79 -1.81
C LEU A 65 -5.66 1.43 -3.27
N SER A 66 -6.58 0.49 -3.50
CA SER A 66 -6.99 0.10 -4.84
C SER A 66 -7.65 1.24 -5.62
N GLU A 67 -8.45 2.08 -4.96
CA GLU A 67 -9.03 3.30 -5.56
C GLU A 67 -7.95 4.29 -6.03
N ARG A 68 -6.74 4.19 -5.47
CA ARG A 68 -5.60 5.06 -5.77
C ARG A 68 -4.52 4.36 -6.58
N PHE A 69 -4.88 3.26 -7.25
CA PHE A 69 -3.96 2.45 -8.08
C PHE A 69 -2.74 1.92 -7.29
N ILE A 70 -2.91 1.59 -6.03
CA ILE A 70 -1.88 0.95 -5.21
C ILE A 70 -2.32 -0.49 -4.96
N ALA A 71 -1.47 -1.45 -5.34
CA ALA A 71 -1.70 -2.85 -5.03
C ALA A 71 -1.13 -3.16 -3.64
N MET A 72 -1.88 -3.97 -2.90
CA MET A 72 -1.54 -4.39 -1.55
C MET A 72 -1.72 -5.91 -1.46
N GLU A 73 -0.71 -6.59 -0.95
CA GLU A 73 -0.70 -8.02 -0.67
C GLU A 73 -0.37 -8.22 0.82
N VAL A 74 -1.10 -9.13 1.48
CA VAL A 74 -0.98 -9.33 2.92
C VAL A 74 -0.53 -10.75 3.17
N HIS A 75 0.58 -10.88 3.89
CA HIS A 75 1.18 -12.12 4.32
C HIS A 75 1.25 -12.15 5.85
N PRO A 76 0.79 -13.22 6.51
CA PRO A 76 0.78 -13.31 7.97
C PRO A 76 2.18 -13.23 8.58
N THR A 77 3.19 -13.74 7.87
CA THR A 77 4.58 -13.83 8.34
C THR A 77 5.46 -12.71 7.79
N GLU A 78 5.29 -12.34 6.52
CA GLU A 78 6.13 -11.32 5.87
C GLU A 78 5.61 -9.89 6.09
N GLY A 79 4.31 -9.73 6.36
CA GLY A 79 3.67 -8.44 6.58
C GLY A 79 2.83 -7.99 5.39
N ILE A 80 2.75 -6.69 5.15
CA ILE A 80 1.98 -6.11 4.05
C ILE A 80 2.95 -5.63 2.98
N THR A 81 2.90 -6.25 1.81
CA THR A 81 3.61 -5.78 0.62
C THR A 81 2.74 -4.75 -0.10
N ILE A 82 3.30 -3.57 -0.32
CA ILE A 82 2.62 -2.46 -0.96
C ILE A 82 3.41 -2.08 -2.20
N VAL A 83 2.75 -2.09 -3.35
CA VAL A 83 3.39 -1.74 -4.62
C VAL A 83 2.50 -0.77 -5.41
N PRO A 84 3.05 0.31 -5.98
CA PRO A 84 2.29 1.12 -6.92
C PRO A 84 1.88 0.25 -8.11
N SER A 85 0.58 0.22 -8.42
CA SER A 85 0.09 -0.46 -9.61
C SER A 85 0.59 0.31 -10.83
N ARG A 86 1.28 -0.37 -11.75
CA ARG A 86 1.89 0.23 -12.95
C ARG A 86 0.89 0.73 -14.00
N ARG A 87 -0.32 1.14 -13.60
CA ARG A 87 -1.33 1.72 -14.50
C ARG A 87 -1.25 3.24 -14.67
N ALA A 88 -0.35 3.92 -13.98
CA ALA A 88 -0.18 5.37 -14.11
C ALA A 88 0.84 5.81 -15.19
N ASP A 89 1.70 4.90 -15.67
CA ASP A 89 2.73 5.20 -16.68
C ASP A 89 2.67 4.27 -17.90
N GLU A 90 1.60 3.49 -18.07
CA GLU A 90 1.35 2.91 -19.39
C GLU A 90 0.78 4.06 -20.23
N PRO A 91 1.49 4.59 -21.25
CA PRO A 91 0.87 5.49 -22.19
C PRO A 91 -0.36 4.76 -22.70
N ARG A 92 -1.55 5.25 -22.35
CA ARG A 92 -2.80 4.78 -22.93
C ARG A 92 -2.74 5.13 -24.39
N ILE A 93 -2.10 4.28 -25.19
CA ILE A 93 -2.25 4.29 -26.63
C ILE A 93 -3.71 3.90 -26.85
N LEU A 94 -4.59 4.90 -26.83
CA LEU A 94 -5.94 4.82 -27.35
C LEU A 94 -5.82 4.67 -28.87
N CYS A 95 -5.36 3.52 -29.34
CA CYS A 95 -5.55 3.14 -30.72
C CYS A 95 -7.05 3.06 -30.95
N SER A 96 -7.63 4.09 -31.58
CA SER A 96 -8.97 3.99 -32.15
C SER A 96 -8.94 2.89 -33.21
N PRO A 97 -9.76 1.83 -33.13
CA PRO A 97 -9.72 0.72 -34.07
C PRO A 97 -10.37 1.05 -35.44
N LYS A 98 -10.26 2.29 -35.92
CA LYS A 98 -10.92 2.72 -37.16
C LYS A 98 -10.02 3.57 -38.06
N ASN A 99 -8.87 3.05 -38.47
CA ASN A 99 -8.28 3.50 -39.73
C ASN A 99 -7.29 2.51 -40.38
N ILE A 100 -7.56 1.20 -40.31
CA ILE A 100 -6.88 0.25 -41.19
C ILE A 100 -7.79 0.05 -42.40
N ARG A 101 -7.65 0.94 -43.40
CA ARG A 101 -8.09 0.66 -44.77
C ARG A 101 -6.89 0.08 -45.51
N TYR A 102 -6.99 -1.19 -45.89
CA TYR A 102 -6.27 -1.74 -47.04
C TYR A 102 -7.31 -2.14 -48.07
#